data_AF-A0A739TJ16-F1
#
_entry.id   AF-A0A739TJ16-F1
#
_cell.length_a   1.000
_cell.length_b   1.000
_cell.length_c   1.000
_cell.angle_alpha   90.00
_cell.angle_beta   90.00
_cell.angle_gamma   90.00
#
_symmetry.space_group_name_H-M   'P 1'
#
loop_
_entity.id
_entity.type
_entity.pdbx_description
1 polymer ?
#
loop_
_entity_poly.entity_id
_entity_poly.type
_entity_poly.pdbx_seq_one_letter_code
_entity_poly.pdbx_strand_id
1 'polypeptide(L)'
;MSKKRIVIKNGEVCGFADEVSFKGLEVQEYSKTRVSRIVPTSGILMIAFYVIRGLCSDESKIAAWTRVWRCQWKVLIDGKSYGPFSSRADAISFEKDEIYKQGKFFADATHEAAV
;
A
#
# COMPACT_ATOMS: atom_id res chain seq x y z
N MET A 1 -12.88 0.95 13.23
CA MET A 1 -12.72 1.84 12.08
C MET A 1 -11.24 2.07 11.85
N SER A 2 -10.76 1.99 10.60
CA SER A 2 -9.36 2.33 10.28
C SER A 2 -9.18 3.85 10.38
N LYS A 3 -8.07 4.30 10.97
CA LYS A 3 -7.76 5.73 11.13
C LYS A 3 -7.40 6.29 9.75
N LYS A 4 -8.25 7.15 9.19
CA LYS A 4 -7.90 7.90 7.98
C LYS A 4 -6.97 9.04 8.36
N ARG A 5 -5.84 9.15 7.66
CA ARG A 5 -4.90 10.24 7.88
C ARG A 5 -4.48 10.83 6.53
N ILE A 6 -4.25 12.13 6.53
CA ILE A 6 -3.67 12.85 5.39
C ILE A 6 -2.51 13.67 5.94
N VAL A 7 -1.44 13.81 5.16
CA VAL A 7 -0.29 14.61 5.53
C VAL A 7 -0.17 15.76 4.54
N ILE A 8 -0.13 16.98 5.04
CA ILE A 8 -0.01 18.20 4.24
C ILE A 8 1.29 18.90 4.63
N LYS A 9 2.17 19.14 3.66
CA LYS A 9 3.45 19.82 3.87
C LYS A 9 3.80 20.65 2.64
N ASN A 10 4.14 21.93 2.82
CA ASN A 10 4.57 22.83 1.74
C ASN A 10 3.62 22.89 0.52
N GLY A 11 2.31 22.74 0.73
CA GLY A 11 1.32 22.70 -0.36
C GLY A 11 1.13 21.32 -1.01
N GLU A 12 1.93 20.32 -0.66
CA GLU A 12 1.75 18.93 -1.09
C GLU A 12 0.80 18.19 -0.15
N VAL A 13 -0.14 17.43 -0.72
CA VAL A 13 -1.08 16.56 0.00
C VAL A 13 -0.73 15.11 -0.30
N CYS A 14 -0.35 14.35 0.72
CA CYS A 14 0.02 12.95 0.58
C CYS A 14 -0.79 12.05 1.53
N GLY A 15 -1.03 10.82 1.11
CA GLY A 15 -1.77 9.81 1.88
C GLY A 15 -2.07 8.56 1.06
N PHE A 16 -2.78 7.61 1.64
CA PHE A 16 -3.19 6.41 0.91
C PHE A 16 -4.28 6.71 -0.11
N ALA A 17 -4.24 6.02 -1.25
CA ALA A 17 -5.16 6.25 -2.38
C ALA A 17 -6.63 5.98 -2.03
N ASP A 18 -6.92 5.18 -1.00
CA ASP A 18 -8.27 4.93 -0.50
C ASP A 18 -8.70 5.90 0.63
N GLU A 19 -7.80 6.76 1.09
CA GLU A 19 -8.05 7.74 2.16
C GLU A 19 -8.11 9.18 1.64
N VAL A 20 -7.39 9.49 0.56
CA VAL A 20 -7.30 10.83 -0.02
C VAL A 20 -8.25 10.98 -1.22
N SER A 21 -8.99 12.08 -1.25
CA SER A 21 -9.77 12.51 -2.41
C SER A 21 -9.30 13.89 -2.84
N PHE A 22 -8.92 14.04 -4.11
CA PHE A 22 -8.50 15.32 -4.69
C PHE A 22 -9.66 16.06 -5.39
N LYS A 23 -10.89 15.60 -5.23
CA LYS A 23 -12.06 16.22 -5.87
C LYS A 23 -12.21 17.66 -5.38
N GLY A 24 -12.19 18.61 -6.32
CA GLY A 24 -12.31 20.04 -6.02
C GLY A 24 -11.00 20.75 -5.71
N LEU A 25 -9.86 20.06 -5.85
CA LEU A 25 -8.53 20.68 -5.78
C LEU A 25 -7.97 20.86 -7.20
N GLU A 26 -7.27 21.97 -7.42
CA GLU A 26 -6.43 22.15 -8.59
C GLU A 26 -5.12 21.39 -8.36
N VAL A 27 -5.00 20.21 -8.97
CA VAL A 27 -3.83 19.34 -8.84
C VAL A 27 -2.87 19.63 -9.99
N GLN A 28 -1.73 20.27 -9.69
CA GLN A 28 -0.71 20.54 -10.70
C GLN A 28 0.08 19.28 -11.07
N GLU A 29 0.39 18.43 -10.08
CA GLU A 29 1.15 17.20 -10.26
C GLU A 29 0.57 16.07 -9.40
N TYR A 30 0.58 14.85 -9.94
CA TYR A 30 0.08 13.65 -9.26
C TYR A 30 1.07 12.50 -9.42
N SER A 31 1.52 11.94 -8.31
CA SER A 31 2.35 10.74 -8.26
C SER A 31 1.71 9.67 -7.39
N LYS A 32 1.83 8.40 -7.82
CA LYS A 32 1.31 7.24 -7.10
C LYS A 32 2.34 6.13 -7.09
N THR A 33 2.84 5.81 -5.90
CA THR A 33 3.86 4.77 -5.70
C THR A 33 3.33 3.66 -4.80
N ARG A 34 3.74 2.41 -5.09
CA ARG A 34 3.44 1.27 -4.23
C ARG A 34 4.50 1.15 -3.14
N VAL A 35 4.11 1.30 -1.88
CA VAL A 35 5.01 1.26 -0.72
C VAL A 35 5.16 -0.13 -0.09
N SER A 36 4.32 -1.08 -0.48
CA SER A 36 4.18 -2.37 0.20
C SER A 36 3.44 -3.40 -0.67
N ARG A 37 3.48 -4.67 -0.24
CA ARG A 37 2.73 -5.77 -0.86
C ARG A 37 2.07 -6.65 0.19
N ILE A 38 0.77 -6.85 0.08
CA ILE A 38 0.02 -7.81 0.89
C ILE A 38 -0.20 -9.09 0.09
N VAL A 39 0.30 -10.22 0.58
CA VAL A 39 0.29 -11.51 -0.12
C VAL A 39 -0.08 -12.66 0.82
N PRO A 40 -0.54 -13.81 0.31
CA PRO A 40 -0.73 -15.00 1.12
C PRO A 40 0.58 -15.46 1.79
N THR A 41 0.47 -16.05 2.98
CA THR A 41 1.63 -16.61 3.70
C THR A 41 2.11 -17.93 3.09
N SER A 42 1.18 -18.77 2.62
CA SER A 42 1.49 -20.06 1.96
C SER A 42 2.22 -19.83 0.64
N GLY A 43 3.35 -20.54 0.43
CA GLY A 43 4.17 -20.40 -0.76
C GLY A 43 3.43 -20.71 -2.06
N ILE A 44 2.63 -21.77 -2.08
CA ILE A 44 1.83 -22.17 -3.26
C ILE A 44 0.79 -21.08 -3.58
N LEU A 45 0.06 -20.61 -2.57
CA LEU A 45 -0.91 -19.53 -2.75
C LEU A 45 -0.24 -18.22 -3.17
N MET A 46 0.95 -17.93 -2.66
CA MET A 46 1.70 -16.73 -3.03
C MET A 46 2.13 -16.76 -4.50
N ILE A 47 2.60 -17.91 -5.00
CA ILE A 47 2.92 -18.09 -6.43
C ILE A 47 1.66 -17.91 -7.28
N ALA A 48 0.57 -18.60 -6.93
CA ALA A 48 -0.69 -18.48 -7.64
C ALA A 48 -1.20 -17.02 -7.64
N PHE A 49 -1.08 -16.33 -6.51
CA PHE A 49 -1.44 -14.93 -6.38
C PHE A 49 -0.63 -14.06 -7.34
N TYR A 50 0.70 -14.19 -7.38
CA TYR A 50 1.53 -13.41 -8.28
C TYR A 50 1.25 -13.69 -9.75
N VAL A 51 1.08 -14.97 -10.13
CA VAL A 51 0.77 -15.36 -11.50
C VAL A 51 -0.55 -14.73 -11.94
N ILE A 52 -1.61 -14.89 -11.14
CA ILE A 52 -2.92 -14.32 -11.46
C ILE A 52 -2.81 -12.79 -11.58
N ARG A 53 -2.15 -12.14 -10.61
CA ARG A 53 -1.97 -10.68 -10.61
C ARG A 53 -1.10 -10.14 -11.74
N GLY A 54 -0.21 -10.96 -12.30
CA GLY A 54 0.60 -10.60 -13.48
C GLY A 54 -0.15 -10.75 -14.80
N LEU A 55 -1.18 -11.60 -14.85
CA LEU A 55 -1.92 -11.91 -16.08
C LEU A 55 -3.20 -11.08 -16.27
N CYS A 56 -3.78 -10.55 -15.18
CA CYS A 56 -5.02 -9.78 -15.23
C CYS A 56 -4.84 -8.34 -14.74
N SER A 57 -5.65 -7.41 -15.25
CA SER A 57 -5.62 -6.02 -14.78
C SER A 57 -5.95 -5.91 -13.29
N ASP A 58 -5.42 -4.89 -12.63
CA ASP A 58 -5.59 -4.69 -11.19
C ASP A 58 -7.07 -4.52 -10.77
N GLU A 59 -7.91 -4.05 -11.70
CA GLU A 59 -9.35 -3.79 -11.54
C GLU A 59 -10.23 -4.97 -11.98
N SER A 60 -9.63 -6.03 -12.54
CA SER A 60 -10.40 -7.19 -13.00
C SER A 60 -11.12 -7.92 -11.86
N LYS A 61 -12.22 -8.60 -12.19
CA LYS A 61 -12.97 -9.44 -11.21
C LYS A 61 -12.10 -10.54 -10.61
N ILE A 62 -11.18 -11.09 -11.39
CA ILE A 62 -10.22 -12.11 -10.93
C ILE A 62 -9.26 -11.49 -9.90
N ALA A 63 -8.72 -10.31 -10.19
CA ALA A 63 -7.89 -9.57 -9.23
C ALA A 63 -8.63 -9.20 -7.94
N ALA A 64 -9.94 -8.96 -8.01
CA ALA A 64 -10.77 -8.74 -6.83
C ALA A 64 -11.01 -10.04 -6.04
N TRP A 65 -11.27 -11.15 -6.73
CA TRP A 65 -11.44 -12.47 -6.13
C TRP A 65 -10.19 -12.92 -5.35
N THR A 66 -8.98 -12.67 -5.87
CA THR A 66 -7.75 -13.01 -5.15
C THR A 66 -7.60 -12.25 -3.84
N ARG A 67 -8.20 -11.06 -3.69
CA ARG A 67 -8.15 -10.25 -2.45
C ARG A 67 -9.05 -10.79 -1.34
N VAL A 68 -9.98 -11.70 -1.65
CA VAL A 68 -10.93 -12.29 -0.68
C VAL A 68 -10.64 -13.76 -0.36
N TRP A 69 -9.48 -14.28 -0.78
CA TRP A 69 -9.07 -15.64 -0.45
C TRP A 69 -9.01 -15.87 1.06
N ARG A 70 -9.61 -16.98 1.49
CA ARG A 70 -9.57 -17.47 2.88
C ARG A 70 -8.20 -18.09 3.17
N CYS A 71 -7.24 -17.24 3.50
CA CYS A 71 -5.89 -17.64 3.86
C CYS A 71 -5.30 -16.66 4.88
N GLN A 72 -4.15 -17.04 5.46
CA GLN A 72 -3.35 -16.10 6.22
C GLN A 72 -2.58 -15.17 5.28
N TRP A 73 -2.51 -13.90 5.67
CA TRP A 73 -1.87 -12.85 4.91
C TRP A 73 -0.59 -12.40 5.59
N LYS A 74 0.35 -11.88 4.80
CA LYS A 74 1.53 -11.17 5.28
C LYS A 74 1.71 -9.87 4.51
N VAL A 75 2.32 -8.89 5.15
CA VAL A 75 2.66 -7.60 4.56
C VAL A 75 4.17 -7.56 4.32
N LEU A 76 4.58 -7.19 3.12
CA LEU A 76 5.97 -7.01 2.74
C LEU A 76 6.25 -5.50 2.59
N ILE A 77 7.14 -4.96 3.41
CA ILE A 77 7.53 -3.54 3.42
C ILE A 77 9.06 -3.49 3.47
N ASP A 78 9.70 -2.85 2.49
CA ASP A 78 11.18 -2.73 2.39
C ASP A 78 11.96 -4.04 2.60
N GLY A 79 11.47 -5.15 2.04
CA GLY A 79 12.09 -6.47 2.18
C GLY A 79 11.83 -7.16 3.53
N LYS A 80 11.18 -6.49 4.50
CA LYS A 80 10.72 -7.10 5.75
C LYS A 80 9.34 -7.70 5.56
N SER A 81 9.08 -8.80 6.27
CA SER A 81 7.79 -9.50 6.27
C SER A 81 7.13 -9.40 7.64
N TYR A 82 5.86 -9.03 7.64
CA TYR A 82 5.03 -8.87 8.84
C TYR A 82 3.79 -9.76 8.76
N GLY A 83 3.39 -10.37 9.87
CA GLY A 83 2.26 -11.30 9.95
C GLY A 83 2.60 -12.55 10.76
N PRO A 84 1.79 -13.62 10.67
CA PRO A 84 0.60 -13.75 9.82
C PRO A 84 -0.62 -12.96 10.33
N PHE A 85 -1.46 -12.51 9.40
CA PHE A 85 -2.75 -11.87 9.66
C PHE A 85 -3.89 -12.80 9.24
N SER A 86 -4.91 -12.92 10.08
CA SER A 86 -6.08 -13.78 9.84
C SER A 86 -6.99 -13.23 8.73
N SER A 87 -6.96 -11.92 8.48
CA SER A 87 -7.70 -11.28 7.41
C SER A 87 -6.83 -10.31 6.62
N ARG A 88 -7.19 -10.09 5.36
CA ARG A 88 -6.53 -9.08 4.51
C ARG A 88 -6.77 -7.66 5.04
N ALA A 89 -7.90 -7.41 5.70
CA ALA A 89 -8.23 -6.11 6.28
C ALA A 89 -7.29 -5.76 7.45
N ASP A 90 -6.93 -6.74 8.27
CA ASP A 90 -5.96 -6.55 9.36
C ASP A 90 -4.57 -6.25 8.80
N ALA A 91 -4.17 -6.95 7.74
CA ALA A 91 -2.91 -6.70 7.04
C ALA A 91 -2.87 -5.27 6.45
N ILE A 92 -3.96 -4.76 5.86
CA ILE A 92 -4.05 -3.38 5.37
C ILE A 92 -3.95 -2.39 6.53
N SER A 93 -4.65 -2.66 7.64
CA SER A 93 -4.62 -1.76 8.80
C SER A 93 -3.21 -1.65 9.38
N PHE A 94 -2.52 -2.79 9.50
CA PHE A 94 -1.12 -2.85 9.93
C PHE A 94 -0.19 -2.10 8.94
N GLU A 95 -0.32 -2.37 7.64
CA GLU A 95 0.46 -1.71 6.59
C GLU A 95 0.40 -0.19 6.70
N LYS A 96 -0.82 0.36 6.84
CA LYS A 96 -1.02 1.79 6.96
C LYS A 96 -0.34 2.36 8.20
N ASP A 97 -0.57 1.74 9.35
CA ASP A 97 0.03 2.18 10.61
C ASP A 97 1.56 2.14 10.56
N GLU A 98 2.15 1.12 9.94
CA GLU A 98 3.60 0.97 9.82
C GLU A 98 4.21 2.02 8.88
N ILE A 99 3.59 2.27 7.71
CA ILE A 99 4.06 3.32 6.79
C ILE A 99 3.93 4.71 7.42
N TYR A 100 2.87 4.97 8.20
CA TYR A 100 2.74 6.22 8.97
C TYR A 100 3.86 6.40 9.98
N LYS A 101 4.29 5.34 10.68
CA LYS A 101 5.43 5.42 11.61
C LYS A 101 6.76 5.71 10.90
N GLN A 102 6.93 5.20 9.67
CA GLN A 102 8.16 5.40 8.90
C GLN A 102 8.29 6.82 8.32
N GLY A 103 7.23 7.63 8.31
CA GLY A 103 7.28 9.02 7.82
C GLY A 103 7.47 9.17 6.31
N LYS A 104 7.35 8.09 5.53
CA LYS A 104 7.72 8.01 4.10
C LYS A 104 6.82 8.75 3.10
N PHE A 105 5.90 9.59 3.58
CA PHE A 105 4.93 10.26 2.70
C PHE A 105 5.53 11.38 1.89
N PHE A 106 6.60 11.99 2.38
CA PHE A 106 7.43 12.89 1.59
C PHE A 106 8.73 12.15 1.36
N ALA A 107 9.13 11.97 0.10
CA ALA A 107 10.51 11.68 -0.17
C ALA A 107 11.29 12.86 0.42
N ASP A 108 12.06 12.63 1.48
CA ASP A 108 12.97 13.66 1.96
C ASP A 108 13.84 14.02 0.75
N ALA A 109 13.66 15.23 0.23
CA ALA A 109 14.57 15.87 -0.70
C ALA A 109 15.87 16.21 0.04
N THR A 110 16.47 15.21 0.67
CA THR A 110 17.79 15.27 1.30
C THR A 110 18.72 14.38 0.49
N HIS A 111 18.74 14.61 -0.83
CA HIS A 111 20.02 14.51 -1.51
C HIS A 111 20.76 15.81 -1.22
N GLU A 112 21.68 15.70 -0.28
CA GLU A 112 22.91 16.48 -0.14
C GLU A 112 23.11 17.53 -1.25
N ALA A 113 22.85 18.79 -0.90
CA ALA A 113 23.77 19.84 -1.27
C ALA A 113 25.09 19.55 -0.54
N ALA A 114 25.88 18.61 -1.06
CA ALA A 114 27.28 18.46 -0.71
C ALA A 114 28.09 19.26 -1.74
N VAL A 115 28.84 20.20 -1.18
CA VAL A 115 29.75 21.19 -1.77
C VAL A 115 30.76 20.59 -2.74
#